data_AF-A0AB36SYK5-F1
#
_entry.id   AF-A0AB36SYK5-F1
#
_cell.length_a   1.000
_cell.length_b   1.000
_cell.length_c   1.000
_cell.angle_alpha   90.00
_cell.angle_beta   90.00
_cell.angle_gamma   90.00
#
_symmetry.space_group_name_H-M   'P 1'
#
loop_
_entity.id
_entity.type
_entity.pdbx_description
1 polymer ?
#
loop_
_entity_poly.entity_id
_entity_poly.type
_entity_poly.pdbx_seq_one_letter_code
_entity_poly.pdbx_strand_id
1 'polypeptide(L)'
;MDKLMENHWFLKGISLLLACMLFMSATLTEKNTTSGILPFANDTKETLTNHAINLKYDEDKYIVSGIPAEGVKVKLEGPKAAVATAKAKKQFDITVDLRDSPKGTYEVSLKTNGLPDDVKGTVQPSTIKVTLHEKARKYVHVDLKLSNEDQMPAGATLEKSNIKPDTVEVVGTKEEIESISSAKAYIDLKGVNKTVTKTAEVTLYNKEGKRLNVRTSPSKISVTLNVATQATANNTEKTVPVTYTKKGSLPEGLAVTNISVEPREVTIAGPKDILDNIQSIEGVEVDLSQLTESTTFDTSVLLPKGVTSSKPNQVKVSVGVQKVKQTKTRTIEGVSIQKNGVSKDVTAQLLSPQDGKISVDISGEASIVDKITAAQITAVINLQNVSPGTKDVSIQVSGPGNISIEPKQKSAKVTIVKKEKPDQEVQGNGEQPDSNNNQDNQTEKPKDPETNPEKDQEKEKDKDKDKDKELSQEPTVDNQKEQEKGANHNG
;
A
#
# COMPACT_ATOMS: atom_id res chain seq x y z
N MET A 1 49.92 65.19 58.79
CA MET A 1 50.97 64.27 58.28
C MET A 1 52.34 64.96 58.27
N ASP A 2 52.58 65.82 59.26
CA ASP A 2 53.29 67.08 58.98
C ASP A 2 54.80 66.94 59.19
N LYS A 3 55.22 66.01 60.06
CA LYS A 3 56.63 65.66 60.31
C LYS A 3 57.37 65.05 59.10
N LEU A 4 56.69 64.78 57.98
CA LEU A 4 57.34 64.43 56.71
C LEU A 4 57.58 65.67 55.82
N MET A 5 56.77 66.73 55.94
CA MET A 5 56.89 67.96 55.14
C MET A 5 57.97 68.92 55.66
N GLU A 6 58.36 68.84 56.93
CA GLU A 6 59.43 69.70 57.50
C GLU A 6 60.84 69.24 57.07
N ASN A 7 61.00 67.99 56.61
CA ASN A 7 62.29 67.46 56.20
C ASN A 7 62.72 68.06 54.84
N HIS A 8 63.75 68.92 54.88
CA HIS A 8 64.31 69.59 53.71
C HIS A 8 64.84 68.64 52.62
N TRP A 9 65.17 67.38 52.95
CA TRP A 9 65.53 66.37 51.95
C TRP A 9 64.30 65.78 51.25
N PHE A 10 63.17 65.61 51.95
CA PHE A 10 61.93 65.10 51.38
C PHE A 10 61.32 66.08 50.38
N LEU A 11 61.27 67.38 50.73
CA LEU A 11 60.82 68.44 49.83
C LEU A 11 61.70 68.57 48.57
N LYS A 12 63.02 68.39 48.68
CA LYS A 12 63.91 68.36 47.51
C LYS A 12 63.63 67.16 46.60
N GLY A 13 63.39 65.97 47.17
CA GLY A 13 63.02 64.78 46.42
C GLY A 13 61.69 64.94 45.66
N ILE A 14 60.66 65.48 46.31
CA ILE A 14 59.33 65.63 45.69
C ILE A 14 59.30 66.75 44.64
N SER A 15 60.09 67.82 44.85
CA SER A 15 60.30 68.89 43.85
C SER A 15 61.01 68.37 42.60
N LEU A 16 62.05 67.54 42.76
CA LEU A 16 62.75 66.90 41.63
C LEU A 16 61.80 65.98 40.83
N LEU A 17 60.94 65.21 41.51
CA LEU A 17 59.96 64.33 40.86
C LEU A 17 58.92 65.13 40.04
N LEU A 18 58.41 66.24 40.59
CA LEU A 18 57.51 67.15 39.88
C LEU A 18 58.19 67.83 38.69
N ALA A 19 59.45 68.25 38.82
CA ALA A 19 60.23 68.82 37.73
C ALA A 19 60.43 67.80 36.59
N CYS A 20 60.73 66.53 36.91
CA CYS A 20 60.83 65.45 35.91
C CYS A 20 59.49 65.16 35.22
N MET A 21 58.37 65.16 35.96
CA MET A 21 57.03 65.01 35.36
C MET A 21 56.67 66.17 34.41
N LEU A 22 56.94 67.41 34.81
CA LEU A 22 56.71 68.59 33.96
C LEU A 22 57.63 68.58 32.73
N PHE A 23 58.89 68.18 32.87
CA PHE A 23 59.83 68.05 31.75
C PHE A 23 59.38 66.96 30.75
N MET A 24 58.91 65.81 31.23
CA MET A 24 58.30 64.79 30.36
C MET A 24 57.03 65.29 29.67
N SER A 25 56.14 65.99 30.40
CA SER A 25 54.90 66.54 29.83
C SER A 25 55.18 67.58 28.72
N ALA A 26 56.14 68.48 28.95
CA ALA A 26 56.56 69.47 27.95
C ALA A 26 57.21 68.81 26.71
N THR A 27 58.17 67.89 26.92
CA THR A 27 58.89 67.22 25.83
C THR A 27 58.02 66.22 25.03
N LEU A 28 56.91 65.75 25.61
CA LEU A 28 55.88 64.98 24.88
C LEU A 28 54.92 65.86 24.07
N THR A 29 54.88 67.18 24.30
CA THR A 29 53.95 68.10 23.64
C THR A 29 54.57 68.79 22.41
N GLU A 30 55.87 69.12 22.44
CA GLU A 30 56.55 69.79 21.32
C GLU A 30 57.01 68.83 20.19
N LYS A 31 56.04 68.29 19.44
CA LYS A 31 56.34 67.64 18.14
C LYS A 31 55.25 67.71 17.08
N ASN A 32 54.30 68.64 17.18
CA ASN A 32 53.16 68.75 16.26
C ASN A 32 52.80 70.19 15.78
N THR A 33 53.75 71.13 15.74
CA THR A 33 53.54 72.44 15.06
C THR A 33 54.81 73.02 14.44
N THR A 34 55.01 72.76 13.14
CA THR A 34 55.79 73.66 12.26
C THR A 34 55.18 73.66 10.86
N SER A 35 54.43 74.72 10.52
CA SER A 35 53.78 74.85 9.20
C SER A 35 54.78 75.27 8.12
N GLY A 36 55.51 74.32 7.54
CA GLY A 36 56.34 74.54 6.35
C GLY A 36 55.50 74.53 5.07
N ILE A 37 55.32 75.68 4.41
CA ILE A 37 54.61 75.76 3.12
C ILE A 37 55.54 75.28 2.00
N LEU A 38 55.50 73.98 1.73
CA LEU A 38 56.04 73.34 0.53
C LEU A 38 55.05 72.28 0.05
N PRO A 39 54.55 72.32 -1.20
CA PRO A 39 53.56 71.36 -1.72
C PRO A 39 54.21 70.03 -2.15
N PHE A 40 55.11 69.49 -1.32
CA PHE A 40 55.64 68.14 -1.52
C PHE A 40 54.64 67.13 -0.98
N ALA A 41 54.02 66.38 -1.90
CA ALA A 41 53.21 65.23 -1.54
C ALA A 41 54.08 64.22 -0.76
N ASN A 42 53.73 63.96 0.49
CA ASN A 42 54.35 62.89 1.27
C ASN A 42 53.83 61.55 0.75
N ASP A 43 54.45 61.05 -0.33
CA ASP A 43 54.08 59.83 -1.03
C ASP A 43 54.02 58.64 -0.07
N THR A 44 52.80 58.20 0.18
CA THR A 44 52.51 57.15 1.15
C THR A 44 52.71 55.81 0.48
N LYS A 45 53.59 54.98 1.07
CA LYS A 45 53.96 53.67 0.55
C LYS A 45 53.14 52.60 1.26
N GLU A 46 52.20 52.02 0.54
CA GLU A 46 51.33 50.93 0.99
C GLU A 46 51.68 49.64 0.25
N THR A 47 51.43 48.48 0.87
CA THR A 47 51.65 47.18 0.22
C THR A 47 50.45 46.27 0.42
N LEU A 48 49.88 45.82 -0.70
CA LEU A 48 48.85 44.81 -0.76
C LEU A 48 49.49 43.44 -1.01
N THR A 49 49.00 42.42 -0.33
CA THR A 49 49.42 41.02 -0.46
C THR A 49 48.27 40.19 -1.02
N ASN A 50 48.61 39.05 -1.65
CA ASN A 50 47.64 38.14 -2.26
C ASN A 50 46.67 38.83 -3.24
N HIS A 51 47.21 39.65 -4.15
CA HIS A 51 46.44 40.16 -5.28
C HIS A 51 46.47 39.14 -6.42
N ALA A 52 45.31 38.86 -7.02
CA ALA A 52 45.19 37.89 -8.11
C ALA A 52 45.75 38.45 -9.44
N ILE A 53 46.15 37.54 -10.33
CA ILE A 53 46.51 37.84 -11.71
C ILE A 53 45.33 37.44 -12.60
N ASN A 54 44.84 38.38 -13.39
CA ASN A 54 43.74 38.19 -14.34
C ASN A 54 44.34 37.78 -15.70
N LEU A 55 44.53 36.48 -15.90
CA LEU A 55 45.11 35.94 -17.13
C LEU A 55 44.03 35.60 -18.15
N LYS A 56 44.09 36.22 -19.32
CA LYS A 56 43.20 35.95 -20.46
C LYS A 56 43.86 34.98 -21.42
N TYR A 57 43.23 33.85 -21.68
CA TYR A 57 43.69 32.81 -22.61
C TYR A 57 42.49 32.03 -23.17
N ASP A 58 42.73 31.15 -24.13
CA ASP A 58 41.72 30.21 -24.62
C ASP A 58 41.57 29.04 -23.63
N GLU A 59 40.57 29.15 -22.74
CA GLU A 59 40.27 28.15 -21.71
C GLU A 59 39.76 26.82 -22.28
N ASP A 60 39.27 26.79 -23.53
CA ASP A 60 38.76 25.58 -24.18
C ASP A 60 39.87 24.73 -24.82
N LYS A 61 40.96 25.38 -25.23
CA LYS A 61 42.11 24.77 -25.90
C LYS A 61 43.35 24.60 -25.02
N TYR A 62 43.51 25.37 -23.95
CA TYR A 62 44.71 25.35 -23.12
C TYR A 62 44.43 25.23 -21.61
N ILE A 63 45.43 24.74 -20.88
CA ILE A 63 45.52 24.77 -19.42
C ILE A 63 46.80 25.51 -19.04
N VAL A 64 46.73 26.36 -18.01
CA VAL A 64 47.84 27.19 -17.56
C VAL A 64 48.52 26.62 -16.32
N SER A 65 49.85 26.69 -16.28
CA SER A 65 50.65 26.50 -15.06
C SER A 65 51.65 27.64 -14.85
N GLY A 66 52.15 27.80 -13.61
CA GLY A 66 53.20 28.78 -13.26
C GLY A 66 52.69 30.07 -12.60
N ILE A 67 51.37 30.24 -12.46
CA ILE A 67 50.77 31.33 -11.68
C ILE A 67 51.04 31.10 -10.17
N PRO A 68 51.54 32.09 -9.41
CA PRO A 68 51.71 31.96 -7.96
C PRO A 68 50.37 31.77 -7.22
N ALA A 69 50.25 30.69 -6.44
CA ALA A 69 49.03 30.38 -5.69
C ALA A 69 48.74 31.35 -4.53
N GLU A 70 49.76 32.05 -4.02
CA GLU A 70 49.66 33.10 -3.00
C GLU A 70 49.41 34.50 -3.61
N GLY A 71 49.08 34.57 -4.91
CA GLY A 71 48.98 35.81 -5.66
C GLY A 71 50.31 36.56 -5.75
N VAL A 72 50.23 37.87 -5.98
CA VAL A 72 51.40 38.76 -6.04
C VAL A 72 51.28 39.92 -5.06
N LYS A 73 52.42 40.55 -4.75
CA LYS A 73 52.49 41.71 -3.88
C LYS A 73 52.43 42.98 -4.73
N VAL A 74 51.63 43.95 -4.33
CA VAL A 74 51.45 45.22 -5.05
C VAL A 74 51.78 46.37 -4.12
N LYS A 75 52.87 47.07 -4.42
CA LYS A 75 53.27 48.27 -3.70
C LYS A 75 52.65 49.49 -4.39
N LEU A 76 51.84 50.25 -3.65
CA LEU A 76 51.24 51.50 -4.09
C LEU A 76 52.04 52.67 -3.52
N GLU A 77 52.29 53.69 -4.34
CA GLU A 77 53.11 54.86 -4.01
C GLU A 77 52.48 56.11 -4.66
N GLY A 78 52.16 57.13 -3.84
CA GLY A 78 51.46 58.34 -4.29
C GLY A 78 50.77 59.09 -3.13
N PRO A 79 49.90 60.07 -3.42
CA PRO A 79 49.20 60.85 -2.40
C PRO A 79 48.36 60.00 -1.45
N LYS A 80 48.45 60.28 -0.14
CA LYS A 80 47.83 59.49 0.94
C LYS A 80 46.34 59.18 0.73
N ALA A 81 45.56 60.15 0.22
CA ALA A 81 44.13 59.99 -0.04
C ALA A 81 43.83 59.07 -1.23
N ALA A 82 44.60 59.19 -2.32
CA ALA A 82 44.43 58.36 -3.51
C ALA A 82 44.91 56.92 -3.27
N VAL A 83 46.06 56.74 -2.60
CA VAL A 83 46.56 55.42 -2.18
C VAL A 83 45.58 54.71 -1.25
N ALA A 84 45.02 55.43 -0.26
CA ALA A 84 43.97 54.88 0.60
C ALA A 84 42.69 54.49 -0.18
N THR A 85 42.31 55.30 -1.18
CA THR A 85 41.15 55.03 -2.04
C THR A 85 41.36 53.80 -2.93
N ALA A 86 42.53 53.68 -3.57
CA ALA A 86 42.90 52.51 -4.37
C ALA A 86 42.96 51.23 -3.53
N LYS A 87 43.54 51.32 -2.32
CA LYS A 87 43.59 50.23 -1.33
C LYS A 87 42.20 49.79 -0.86
N ALA A 88 41.31 50.73 -0.58
CA ALA A 88 39.96 50.44 -0.09
C ALA A 88 39.02 49.91 -1.19
N LYS A 89 39.06 50.49 -2.39
CA LYS A 89 38.17 50.10 -3.50
C LYS A 89 38.66 48.90 -4.30
N LYS A 90 39.97 48.59 -4.27
CA LYS A 90 40.62 47.53 -5.08
C LYS A 90 40.32 47.59 -6.59
N GLN A 91 40.05 48.79 -7.13
CA GLN A 91 39.67 49.01 -8.53
C GLN A 91 40.85 48.92 -9.51
N PHE A 92 41.79 47.99 -9.28
CA PHE A 92 42.90 47.75 -10.19
C PHE A 92 43.17 46.25 -10.37
N ASP A 93 43.40 45.88 -11.63
CA ASP A 93 43.70 44.52 -12.06
C ASP A 93 45.16 44.37 -12.44
N ILE A 94 45.64 43.13 -12.41
CA ILE A 94 46.92 42.75 -13.04
C ILE A 94 46.56 41.85 -14.21
N THR A 95 46.27 42.46 -15.36
CA THR A 95 45.87 41.71 -16.55
C THR A 95 47.07 41.28 -17.37
N VAL A 96 47.09 40.01 -17.77
CA VAL A 96 48.00 39.46 -18.78
C VAL A 96 47.14 38.84 -19.88
N ASP A 97 47.47 39.05 -21.14
CA ASP A 97 46.73 38.52 -22.27
C ASP A 97 47.61 37.59 -23.10
N LEU A 98 47.16 36.35 -23.28
CA LEU A 98 47.80 35.28 -24.04
C LEU A 98 46.80 34.60 -25.00
N ARG A 99 45.67 35.23 -25.33
CA ARG A 99 44.62 34.61 -26.18
C ARG A 99 45.12 34.19 -27.57
N ASP A 100 46.01 34.98 -28.17
CA ASP A 100 46.62 34.70 -29.47
C ASP A 100 47.92 33.86 -29.37
N SER A 101 48.31 33.43 -28.16
CA SER A 101 49.56 32.68 -27.93
C SER A 101 49.38 31.17 -28.14
N PRO A 102 50.28 30.50 -28.87
CA PRO A 102 50.28 29.03 -28.96
C PRO A 102 50.74 28.37 -27.64
N LYS A 103 50.81 27.03 -27.61
CA LYS A 103 51.42 26.32 -26.49
C LYS A 103 52.89 26.71 -26.32
N GLY A 104 53.36 26.80 -25.09
CA GLY A 104 54.73 27.21 -24.77
C GLY A 104 54.85 27.89 -23.41
N THR A 105 56.07 28.27 -23.04
CA THR A 105 56.38 28.98 -21.80
C THR A 105 56.77 30.42 -22.11
N TYR A 106 56.12 31.36 -21.42
CA TYR A 106 56.25 32.80 -21.62
C TYR A 106 56.72 33.48 -20.34
N GLU A 107 57.69 34.38 -20.44
CA GLU A 107 58.03 35.33 -19.38
C GLU A 107 57.17 36.58 -19.54
N VAL A 108 56.14 36.73 -18.69
CA VAL A 108 55.16 37.81 -18.78
C VAL A 108 55.43 38.85 -17.68
N SER A 109 55.56 40.12 -18.09
CA SER A 109 55.75 41.23 -17.15
C SER A 109 54.41 41.69 -16.58
N LEU A 110 54.32 41.76 -15.25
CA LEU A 110 53.10 42.12 -14.53
C LEU A 110 53.02 43.63 -14.33
N LYS A 111 51.91 44.22 -14.79
CA LYS A 111 51.59 45.64 -14.66
C LYS A 111 50.26 45.80 -13.95
N THR A 112 50.05 46.98 -13.35
CA THR A 112 48.76 47.36 -12.76
C THR A 112 47.94 48.16 -13.78
N ASN A 113 46.65 47.87 -13.86
CA ASN A 113 45.69 48.52 -14.77
C ASN A 113 44.52 49.06 -13.92
N GLY A 114 44.05 50.29 -14.19
CA GLY A 114 42.91 50.90 -13.47
C GLY A 114 43.27 51.67 -12.19
N LEU A 115 44.54 51.83 -11.86
CA LEU A 115 44.95 52.76 -10.80
C LEU A 115 44.67 54.23 -11.20
N PRO A 116 44.39 55.12 -10.22
CA PRO A 116 44.39 56.57 -10.44
C PRO A 116 45.73 57.07 -11.00
N ASP A 117 45.69 58.14 -11.80
CA ASP A 117 46.88 58.71 -12.46
C ASP A 117 47.95 59.21 -11.47
N ASP A 118 47.57 59.52 -10.23
CA ASP A 118 48.46 59.92 -9.14
C ASP A 118 48.98 58.76 -8.27
N VAL A 119 48.63 57.51 -8.57
CA VAL A 119 49.04 56.32 -7.80
C VAL A 119 49.86 55.33 -8.64
N LYS A 120 51.16 55.24 -8.34
CA LYS A 120 52.08 54.30 -8.98
C LYS A 120 52.00 52.91 -8.34
N GLY A 121 51.55 51.91 -9.09
CA GLY A 121 51.51 50.51 -8.67
C GLY A 121 52.68 49.67 -9.19
N THR A 122 53.53 49.17 -8.29
CA THR A 122 54.64 48.26 -8.61
C THR A 122 54.31 46.83 -8.17
N VAL A 123 54.35 45.86 -9.08
CA VAL A 123 54.09 44.43 -8.79
C VAL A 123 55.40 43.72 -8.44
N GLN A 124 55.36 42.84 -7.43
CA GLN A 124 56.48 41.98 -7.03
C GLN A 124 56.00 40.52 -6.90
N PRO A 125 56.59 39.56 -7.65
CA PRO A 125 57.60 39.75 -8.69
C PRO A 125 57.08 40.54 -9.90
N SER A 126 57.97 41.26 -10.59
CA SER A 126 57.61 42.08 -11.78
C SER A 126 57.42 41.26 -13.06
N THR A 127 57.84 39.99 -13.04
CA THR A 127 57.79 39.04 -14.15
C THR A 127 57.51 37.65 -13.58
N ILE A 128 56.67 36.86 -14.25
CA ILE A 128 56.44 35.44 -13.91
C ILE A 128 56.57 34.55 -15.15
N LYS A 129 56.81 33.25 -14.94
CA LYS A 129 56.81 32.24 -16.00
C LYS A 129 55.45 31.56 -16.06
N VAL A 130 54.78 31.71 -17.20
CA VAL A 130 53.45 31.13 -17.47
C VAL A 130 53.57 30.15 -18.62
N THR A 131 53.11 28.92 -18.43
CA THR A 131 53.13 27.88 -19.47
C THR A 131 51.72 27.53 -19.89
N LEU A 132 51.45 27.63 -21.19
CA LEU A 132 50.24 27.14 -21.86
C LEU A 132 50.47 25.71 -22.36
N HIS A 133 49.72 24.76 -21.79
CA HIS A 133 49.70 23.35 -22.19
C HIS A 133 48.46 23.04 -23.02
N GLU A 134 48.55 22.14 -24.01
CA GLU A 134 47.38 21.67 -24.77
C GLU A 134 46.38 20.98 -23.83
N LYS A 135 45.12 21.45 -23.80
CA LYS A 135 44.02 20.85 -23.04
C LYS A 135 43.51 19.62 -23.80
N ALA A 136 43.49 18.48 -23.14
CA ALA A 136 43.01 17.22 -23.72
C ALA A 136 41.91 16.59 -22.85
N ARG A 137 41.10 15.73 -23.47
CA ARG A 137 40.07 14.94 -22.80
C ARG A 137 40.16 13.47 -23.22
N LYS A 138 39.88 12.54 -22.31
CA LYS A 138 39.95 11.09 -22.55
C LYS A 138 38.94 10.37 -21.66
N TYR A 139 38.11 9.52 -22.26
CA TYR A 139 37.27 8.60 -21.50
C TYR A 139 38.10 7.37 -21.10
N VAL A 140 37.98 6.95 -19.85
CA VAL A 140 38.74 5.83 -19.28
C VAL A 140 37.79 4.92 -18.50
N HIS A 141 37.81 3.62 -18.80
CA HIS A 141 37.06 2.60 -18.05
C HIS A 141 37.72 2.36 -16.67
N VAL A 142 36.91 2.14 -15.64
CA VAL A 142 37.38 2.10 -14.25
C VAL A 142 37.44 0.67 -13.72
N ASP A 143 38.66 0.18 -13.51
CA ASP A 143 38.92 -1.10 -12.84
C ASP A 143 38.45 -1.05 -11.38
N LEU A 144 37.49 -1.89 -11.01
CA LEU A 144 37.19 -2.14 -9.60
C LEU A 144 38.34 -2.93 -8.96
N LYS A 145 38.83 -2.46 -7.81
CA LYS A 145 39.79 -3.16 -6.95
C LYS A 145 39.18 -3.36 -5.58
N LEU A 146 39.01 -4.63 -5.23
CA LEU A 146 38.45 -5.09 -3.97
C LEU A 146 39.56 -5.20 -2.92
N SER A 147 39.21 -5.15 -1.64
CA SER A 147 40.14 -5.28 -0.52
C SER A 147 39.42 -5.89 0.68
N ASN A 148 40.14 -6.63 1.52
CA ASN A 148 39.59 -7.37 2.67
C ASN A 148 38.49 -8.40 2.28
N GLU A 149 38.62 -9.06 1.14
CA GLU A 149 37.71 -10.13 0.68
C GLU A 149 37.74 -11.36 1.62
N ASP A 150 38.92 -11.61 2.22
CA ASP A 150 39.17 -12.53 3.33
C ASP A 150 38.39 -12.20 4.62
N GLN A 151 37.91 -10.96 4.77
CA GLN A 151 37.10 -10.49 5.91
C GLN A 151 35.60 -10.42 5.59
N MET A 152 35.15 -11.07 4.51
CA MET A 152 33.74 -11.41 4.33
C MET A 152 33.36 -12.60 5.25
N PRO A 153 32.15 -12.62 5.85
CA PRO A 153 31.75 -13.73 6.72
C PRO A 153 31.69 -15.08 6.01
N ALA A 154 31.99 -16.16 6.74
CA ALA A 154 31.98 -17.52 6.22
C ALA A 154 30.62 -17.89 5.59
N GLY A 155 30.64 -18.38 4.35
CA GLY A 155 29.43 -18.70 3.59
C GLY A 155 28.75 -17.49 2.93
N ALA A 156 29.38 -16.31 2.92
CA ALA A 156 29.10 -15.25 1.95
C ALA A 156 29.99 -15.42 0.70
N THR A 157 29.49 -15.03 -0.47
CA THR A 157 30.22 -15.07 -1.74
C THR A 157 29.87 -13.84 -2.57
N LEU A 158 30.89 -13.14 -3.05
CA LEU A 158 30.70 -11.98 -3.91
C LEU A 158 30.37 -12.42 -5.34
N GLU A 159 29.22 -12.00 -5.85
CA GLU A 159 28.83 -12.20 -7.24
C GLU A 159 29.38 -11.09 -8.14
N LYS A 160 29.04 -11.12 -9.44
CA LYS A 160 29.40 -10.07 -10.39
C LYS A 160 28.86 -8.71 -9.91
N SER A 161 29.78 -7.86 -9.45
CA SER A 161 29.47 -6.50 -8.99
C SER A 161 29.19 -5.57 -10.18
N ASN A 162 28.37 -4.54 -9.95
CA ASN A 162 27.94 -3.58 -10.96
C ASN A 162 28.55 -2.19 -10.68
N ILE A 163 28.97 -1.47 -11.72
CA ILE A 163 29.71 -0.20 -11.63
C ILE A 163 28.95 0.84 -12.46
N LYS A 164 28.65 2.02 -11.87
CA LYS A 164 27.89 3.09 -12.53
C LYS A 164 28.43 4.49 -12.18
N PRO A 165 28.86 5.29 -13.18
CA PRO A 165 29.25 4.85 -14.52
C PRO A 165 30.47 3.92 -14.46
N ASP A 166 30.64 3.08 -15.48
CA ASP A 166 31.82 2.21 -15.67
C ASP A 166 33.02 2.98 -16.25
N THR A 167 32.76 4.17 -16.80
CA THR A 167 33.66 5.03 -17.54
C THR A 167 33.61 6.45 -16.96
N VAL A 168 34.74 7.15 -16.93
CA VAL A 168 34.83 8.57 -16.54
C VAL A 168 35.54 9.38 -17.60
N GLU A 169 35.14 10.65 -17.75
CA GLU A 169 35.93 11.62 -18.49
C GLU A 169 37.10 12.10 -17.63
N VAL A 170 38.28 12.22 -18.23
CA VAL A 170 39.43 12.88 -17.64
C VAL A 170 39.77 14.10 -18.47
N VAL A 171 39.98 15.26 -17.82
CA VAL A 171 40.41 16.50 -18.46
C VAL A 171 41.68 17.01 -17.75
N GLY A 172 42.73 17.27 -18.53
CA GLY A 172 44.05 17.65 -18.03
C GLY A 172 44.95 18.11 -19.18
N THR A 173 46.24 18.29 -18.93
CA THR A 173 47.17 18.55 -20.05
C THR A 173 47.28 17.31 -20.92
N LYS A 174 47.62 17.50 -22.19
CA LYS A 174 47.80 16.41 -23.15
C LYS A 174 48.82 15.38 -22.69
N GLU A 175 49.92 15.84 -22.11
CA GLU A 175 51.01 15.02 -21.58
C GLU A 175 50.52 14.18 -20.39
N GLU A 176 49.70 14.75 -19.50
CA GLU A 176 49.04 13.99 -18.43
C GLU A 176 48.08 12.94 -18.99
N ILE A 177 47.21 13.33 -19.93
CA ILE A 177 46.17 12.48 -20.54
C ILE A 177 46.76 11.30 -21.34
N GLU A 178 47.86 11.53 -22.05
CA GLU A 178 48.62 10.49 -22.75
C GLU A 178 49.36 9.56 -21.77
N SER A 179 49.76 10.04 -20.58
CA SER A 179 50.39 9.22 -19.55
C SER A 179 49.43 8.26 -18.81
N ILE A 180 48.11 8.52 -18.82
CA ILE A 180 47.11 7.68 -18.14
C ILE A 180 47.08 6.27 -18.74
N SER A 181 47.43 5.28 -17.91
CA SER A 181 47.44 3.85 -18.23
C SER A 181 46.22 3.11 -17.68
N SER A 182 45.72 3.48 -16.49
CA SER A 182 44.52 2.89 -15.88
C SER A 182 43.79 3.85 -14.95
N ALA A 183 42.47 3.69 -14.83
CA ALA A 183 41.65 4.26 -13.77
C ALA A 183 41.22 3.13 -12.83
N LYS A 184 41.29 3.34 -11.51
CA LYS A 184 40.97 2.33 -10.50
C LYS A 184 40.06 2.91 -9.42
N ALA A 185 39.05 2.16 -9.03
CA ALA A 185 38.16 2.45 -7.90
C ALA A 185 38.36 1.40 -6.81
N TYR A 186 38.63 1.82 -5.58
CA TYR A 186 38.91 0.92 -4.46
C TYR A 186 37.69 0.77 -3.56
N ILE A 187 37.34 -0.48 -3.23
CA ILE A 187 36.21 -0.83 -2.35
C ILE A 187 36.66 -1.85 -1.30
N ASP A 188 36.43 -1.50 -0.03
CA ASP A 188 36.60 -2.38 1.12
C ASP A 188 35.39 -3.33 1.26
N LEU A 189 35.64 -4.63 1.40
CA LEU A 189 34.65 -5.69 1.62
C LEU A 189 34.49 -6.11 3.08
N LYS A 190 35.29 -5.56 3.99
CA LYS A 190 35.24 -5.87 5.44
C LYS A 190 33.82 -5.78 5.99
N GLY A 191 33.31 -6.89 6.52
CA GLY A 191 31.98 -6.98 7.11
C GLY A 191 30.81 -6.88 6.12
N VAL A 192 31.05 -6.93 4.81
CA VAL A 192 29.97 -6.96 3.81
C VAL A 192 29.38 -8.38 3.74
N ASN A 193 28.13 -8.53 4.16
CA ASN A 193 27.42 -9.81 4.29
C ASN A 193 26.09 -9.89 3.52
N LYS A 194 25.77 -8.85 2.74
CA LYS A 194 24.56 -8.71 1.94
C LYS A 194 24.81 -7.72 0.80
N THR A 195 24.00 -7.77 -0.24
CA THR A 195 24.06 -6.82 -1.36
C THR A 195 23.99 -5.38 -0.87
N VAL A 196 24.96 -4.56 -1.28
CA VAL A 196 25.13 -3.17 -0.82
C VAL A 196 25.71 -2.31 -1.94
N THR A 197 25.25 -1.06 -2.03
CA THR A 197 25.85 -0.06 -2.93
C THR A 197 26.76 0.86 -2.13
N LYS A 198 28.03 0.96 -2.54
CA LYS A 198 29.05 1.85 -1.97
C LYS A 198 29.48 2.87 -3.01
N THR A 199 30.01 4.01 -2.56
CA THR A 199 30.61 5.02 -3.45
C THR A 199 32.13 4.92 -3.39
N ALA A 200 32.80 4.89 -4.54
CA ALA A 200 34.26 4.85 -4.65
C ALA A 200 34.79 6.12 -5.33
N GLU A 201 35.96 6.60 -4.90
CA GLU A 201 36.71 7.65 -5.59
C GLU A 201 37.57 7.04 -6.72
N VAL A 202 37.52 7.65 -7.90
CA VAL A 202 38.29 7.16 -9.06
C VAL A 202 39.70 7.73 -9.03
N THR A 203 40.68 6.84 -9.00
CA THR A 203 42.12 7.18 -8.99
C THR A 203 42.75 6.86 -10.34
N LEU A 204 43.51 7.79 -10.89
CA LEU A 204 44.26 7.60 -12.14
C LEU A 204 45.71 7.18 -11.88
N TYR A 205 46.22 6.29 -12.73
CA TYR A 205 47.58 5.76 -12.66
C TYR A 205 48.26 5.79 -14.03
N ASN A 206 49.56 6.12 -14.04
CA ASN A 206 50.40 6.03 -15.23
C ASN A 206 50.97 4.61 -15.44
N LYS A 207 51.82 4.42 -16.45
CA LYS A 207 52.41 3.11 -16.80
C LYS A 207 53.32 2.55 -15.70
N GLU A 208 53.99 3.42 -14.96
CA GLU A 208 54.87 3.08 -13.84
C GLU A 208 54.11 2.84 -12.52
N GLY A 209 52.77 2.88 -12.53
CA GLY A 209 51.93 2.67 -11.36
C GLY A 209 51.90 3.86 -10.37
N LYS A 210 52.40 5.03 -10.76
CA LYS A 210 52.32 6.27 -9.98
C LYS A 210 50.93 6.88 -10.10
N ARG A 211 50.37 7.38 -8.98
CA ARG A 211 49.14 8.19 -8.97
C ARG A 211 49.31 9.48 -9.78
N LEU A 212 48.33 9.78 -10.62
CA LEU A 212 48.21 11.04 -11.37
C LEU A 212 47.19 11.95 -10.67
N ASN A 213 47.49 13.24 -10.54
CA ASN A 213 46.64 14.22 -9.83
C ASN A 213 45.73 15.01 -10.79
N VAL A 214 45.03 14.28 -11.67
CA VAL A 214 44.17 14.85 -12.72
C VAL A 214 42.71 14.67 -12.34
N ARG A 215 41.86 15.66 -12.68
CA ARG A 215 40.44 15.66 -12.30
C ARG A 215 39.63 14.74 -13.21
N THR A 216 38.74 13.97 -12.61
CA THR A 216 37.80 13.04 -13.26
C THR A 216 36.36 13.54 -13.14
N SER A 217 35.54 13.24 -14.15
CA SER A 217 34.11 13.55 -14.21
C SER A 217 33.30 12.29 -14.56
N PRO A 218 32.46 11.77 -13.64
CA PRO A 218 32.40 12.13 -12.22
C PRO A 218 33.66 11.72 -11.46
N SER A 219 33.95 12.39 -10.34
CA SER A 219 35.08 12.03 -9.47
C SER A 219 34.83 10.82 -8.57
N LYS A 220 33.56 10.45 -8.41
CA LYS A 220 33.10 9.30 -7.64
C LYS A 220 32.11 8.47 -8.46
N ILE A 221 32.19 7.16 -8.32
CA ILE A 221 31.29 6.21 -8.99
C ILE A 221 30.55 5.34 -7.96
N SER A 222 29.39 4.85 -8.36
CA SER A 222 28.56 3.94 -7.58
C SER A 222 28.94 2.50 -7.90
N VAL A 223 29.19 1.68 -6.86
CA VAL A 223 29.53 0.26 -6.99
C VAL A 223 28.53 -0.55 -6.19
N THR A 224 27.70 -1.33 -6.87
CA THR A 224 26.78 -2.30 -6.24
C THR A 224 27.50 -3.64 -6.13
N LEU A 225 27.84 -4.00 -4.90
CA LEU A 225 28.35 -5.32 -4.52
C LEU A 225 27.16 -6.26 -4.37
N ASN A 226 27.07 -7.28 -5.21
CA ASN A 226 26.06 -8.34 -5.10
C ASN A 226 26.65 -9.47 -4.25
N VAL A 227 25.99 -9.85 -3.14
CA VAL A 227 26.51 -10.88 -2.22
C VAL A 227 25.46 -11.95 -2.00
N ALA A 228 25.75 -13.14 -2.48
CA ALA A 228 25.05 -14.36 -2.09
C ALA A 228 25.52 -14.79 -0.70
N THR A 229 24.62 -15.37 0.08
CA THR A 229 24.96 -16.12 1.30
C THR A 229 24.44 -17.54 1.17
N GLN A 230 24.87 -18.50 1.99
CA GLN A 230 24.30 -19.86 1.96
C GLN A 230 22.76 -19.89 2.16
N ALA A 231 22.19 -18.91 2.85
CA ALA A 231 20.73 -18.76 3.00
C ALA A 231 20.04 -18.20 1.74
N THR A 232 20.80 -17.61 0.80
CA THR A 232 20.30 -17.04 -0.47
C THR A 232 20.63 -17.95 -1.66
N ALA A 233 21.82 -18.56 -1.67
CA ALA A 233 22.29 -19.45 -2.74
C ALA A 233 21.50 -20.76 -2.83
N ASN A 234 20.93 -21.22 -1.72
CA ASN A 234 20.04 -22.38 -1.68
C ASN A 234 18.55 -22.02 -1.77
N ASN A 235 18.21 -20.72 -1.94
CA ASN A 235 16.83 -20.22 -1.93
C ASN A 235 16.12 -20.46 -3.27
N THR A 236 15.95 -21.74 -3.62
CA THR A 236 15.15 -22.19 -4.76
C THR A 236 13.69 -21.76 -4.63
N GLU A 237 12.98 -21.69 -5.75
CA GLU A 237 11.52 -21.53 -5.77
C GLU A 237 10.83 -22.87 -6.07
N LYS A 238 9.70 -23.14 -5.42
CA LYS A 238 8.83 -24.30 -5.65
C LYS A 238 7.37 -23.85 -5.67
N THR A 239 6.61 -24.24 -6.68
CA THR A 239 5.15 -24.03 -6.68
C THR A 239 4.47 -25.19 -5.97
N VAL A 240 3.54 -24.90 -5.07
CA VAL A 240 2.79 -25.88 -4.27
C VAL A 240 1.32 -25.46 -4.13
N PRO A 241 0.37 -26.42 -4.02
CA PRO A 241 -1.03 -26.11 -3.77
C PRO A 241 -1.25 -25.49 -2.39
N VAL A 242 -2.23 -24.58 -2.31
CA VAL A 242 -2.73 -24.02 -1.04
C VAL A 242 -3.88 -24.88 -0.56
N THR A 243 -3.77 -25.37 0.67
CA THR A 243 -4.83 -26.14 1.34
C THR A 243 -5.51 -25.27 2.40
N TYR A 244 -6.79 -25.54 2.64
CA TYR A 244 -7.59 -24.83 3.63
C TYR A 244 -8.14 -25.78 4.69
N THR A 245 -8.23 -25.30 5.92
CA THR A 245 -8.84 -26.00 7.06
C THR A 245 -10.16 -25.33 7.41
N LYS A 246 -11.16 -26.12 7.82
CA LYS A 246 -12.46 -25.61 8.28
C LYS A 246 -12.45 -25.55 9.80
N LYS A 247 -12.92 -24.44 10.37
CA LYS A 247 -13.01 -24.23 11.81
C LYS A 247 -14.46 -23.97 12.22
N GLY A 248 -14.85 -24.55 13.35
CA GLY A 248 -16.23 -24.55 13.82
C GLY A 248 -17.21 -25.22 12.84
N SER A 249 -18.46 -24.80 12.89
CA SER A 249 -19.56 -25.32 12.07
C SER A 249 -20.51 -24.18 11.72
N LEU A 250 -21.17 -24.26 10.55
CA LEU A 250 -22.23 -23.32 10.21
C LEU A 250 -23.37 -23.34 11.26
N PRO A 251 -24.09 -22.22 11.44
CA PRO A 251 -25.37 -22.18 12.15
C PRO A 251 -26.40 -23.20 11.62
N GLU A 252 -27.33 -23.61 12.48
CA GLU A 252 -28.34 -24.61 12.15
C GLU A 252 -29.22 -24.18 10.96
N GLY A 253 -29.52 -25.10 10.05
CA GLY A 253 -30.30 -24.84 8.84
C GLY A 253 -29.49 -24.29 7.67
N LEU A 254 -28.16 -24.19 7.78
CA LEU A 254 -27.26 -23.81 6.69
C LEU A 254 -26.34 -24.97 6.27
N ALA A 255 -25.92 -24.98 5.01
CA ALA A 255 -24.92 -25.91 4.48
C ALA A 255 -23.93 -25.20 3.55
N VAL A 256 -22.67 -25.62 3.59
CA VAL A 256 -21.63 -25.17 2.65
C VAL A 256 -21.89 -25.82 1.30
N THR A 257 -21.96 -25.03 0.22
CA THR A 257 -22.08 -25.53 -1.16
C THR A 257 -20.72 -25.73 -1.82
N ASN A 258 -19.79 -24.79 -1.59
CA ASN A 258 -18.43 -24.82 -2.14
C ASN A 258 -17.49 -24.01 -1.23
N ILE A 259 -16.20 -24.36 -1.23
CA ILE A 259 -15.12 -23.48 -0.76
C ILE A 259 -14.00 -23.51 -1.80
N SER A 260 -13.63 -22.34 -2.31
CA SER A 260 -12.54 -22.17 -3.28
C SER A 260 -11.51 -21.17 -2.78
N VAL A 261 -10.25 -21.41 -3.13
CA VAL A 261 -9.09 -20.55 -2.83
C VAL A 261 -8.44 -20.18 -4.16
N GLU A 262 -8.19 -18.89 -4.37
CA GLU A 262 -7.64 -18.36 -5.61
C GLU A 262 -6.45 -17.40 -5.35
N PRO A 263 -5.27 -17.62 -5.97
CA PRO A 263 -4.91 -18.80 -6.76
C PRO A 263 -4.88 -20.09 -5.92
N ARG A 264 -5.04 -21.23 -6.60
CA ARG A 264 -4.98 -22.57 -5.98
C ARG A 264 -3.56 -23.01 -5.62
N GLU A 265 -2.56 -22.34 -6.19
CA GLU A 265 -1.14 -22.64 -6.01
C GLU A 265 -0.39 -21.34 -5.71
N VAL A 266 0.69 -21.47 -4.93
CA VAL A 266 1.61 -20.37 -4.60
C VAL A 266 3.04 -20.81 -4.85
N THR A 267 3.87 -19.90 -5.34
CA THR A 267 5.32 -20.12 -5.45
C THR A 267 5.97 -19.70 -4.14
N ILE A 268 6.57 -20.66 -3.43
CA ILE A 268 7.33 -20.44 -2.20
C ILE A 268 8.83 -20.45 -2.48
N ALA A 269 9.59 -19.63 -1.76
CA ALA A 269 11.05 -19.62 -1.82
C ALA A 269 11.63 -20.08 -0.48
N GLY A 270 12.66 -20.92 -0.50
CA GLY A 270 13.32 -21.44 0.69
C GLY A 270 14.51 -22.34 0.37
N PRO A 271 15.30 -22.75 1.39
CA PRO A 271 16.33 -23.76 1.26
C PRO A 271 15.78 -25.04 0.63
N LYS A 272 16.48 -25.60 -0.36
CA LYS A 272 15.99 -26.76 -1.13
C LYS A 272 15.61 -27.97 -0.25
N ASP A 273 16.40 -28.26 0.78
CA ASP A 273 16.14 -29.33 1.76
C ASP A 273 14.83 -29.13 2.52
N ILE A 274 14.46 -27.89 2.83
CA ILE A 274 13.16 -27.54 3.43
C ILE A 274 12.05 -27.64 2.37
N LEU A 275 12.26 -27.08 1.17
CA LEU A 275 11.25 -27.06 0.12
C LEU A 275 10.91 -28.44 -0.43
N ASP A 276 11.86 -29.36 -0.55
CA ASP A 276 11.60 -30.71 -1.04
C ASP A 276 10.59 -31.46 -0.14
N ASN A 277 10.65 -31.22 1.17
CA ASN A 277 9.73 -31.79 2.16
C ASN A 277 8.32 -31.14 2.18
N ILE A 278 8.13 -29.94 1.63
CA ILE A 278 6.83 -29.25 1.63
C ILE A 278 5.99 -29.69 0.43
N GLN A 279 4.83 -30.32 0.68
CA GLN A 279 3.91 -30.77 -0.36
C GLN A 279 2.74 -29.80 -0.63
N SER A 280 2.28 -29.06 0.39
CA SER A 280 1.23 -28.05 0.27
C SER A 280 1.42 -26.96 1.34
N ILE A 281 0.68 -25.85 1.24
CA ILE A 281 0.63 -24.81 2.28
C ILE A 281 -0.70 -24.87 3.04
N GLU A 282 -0.64 -25.44 4.24
CA GLU A 282 -1.73 -25.47 5.23
C GLU A 282 -1.84 -24.12 5.96
N GLY A 283 -2.20 -23.07 5.21
CA GLY A 283 -2.17 -21.69 5.69
C GLY A 283 -3.52 -20.96 5.73
N VAL A 284 -4.59 -21.58 5.23
CA VAL A 284 -5.91 -20.93 5.08
C VAL A 284 -6.91 -21.51 6.07
N GLU A 285 -7.04 -20.88 7.24
CA GLU A 285 -8.11 -21.21 8.20
C GLU A 285 -9.42 -20.51 7.78
N VAL A 286 -10.50 -21.29 7.63
CA VAL A 286 -11.83 -20.79 7.27
C VAL A 286 -12.79 -21.08 8.42
N ASP A 287 -13.07 -20.04 9.22
CA ASP A 287 -14.06 -20.12 10.30
C ASP A 287 -15.49 -20.04 9.75
N LEU A 288 -16.28 -21.09 9.98
CA LEU A 288 -17.66 -21.19 9.53
C LEU A 288 -18.66 -20.70 10.59
N SER A 289 -18.22 -20.47 11.82
CA SER A 289 -19.07 -20.26 13.01
C SER A 289 -19.92 -18.99 12.93
N GLN A 290 -19.50 -18.00 12.13
CA GLN A 290 -20.17 -16.71 11.97
C GLN A 290 -20.81 -16.53 10.58
N LEU A 291 -20.73 -17.53 9.70
CA LEU A 291 -21.20 -17.40 8.32
C LEU A 291 -22.69 -17.73 8.20
N THR A 292 -23.49 -16.71 7.91
CA THR A 292 -24.94 -16.83 7.65
C THR A 292 -25.30 -16.87 6.16
N GLU A 293 -24.44 -16.31 5.31
CA GLU A 293 -24.62 -16.18 3.86
C GLU A 293 -23.29 -16.44 3.12
N SER A 294 -23.32 -16.48 1.79
CA SER A 294 -22.12 -16.68 0.97
C SER A 294 -21.20 -15.46 1.04
N THR A 295 -19.89 -15.65 1.16
CA THR A 295 -18.92 -14.55 1.35
C THR A 295 -17.59 -14.80 0.65
N THR A 296 -16.83 -13.73 0.43
CA THR A 296 -15.48 -13.75 -0.15
C THR A 296 -14.59 -12.81 0.66
N PHE A 297 -13.40 -13.28 1.05
CA PHE A 297 -12.41 -12.51 1.80
C PHE A 297 -10.98 -12.87 1.38
N ASP A 298 -10.06 -11.91 1.47
CA ASP A 298 -8.65 -12.14 1.20
C ASP A 298 -7.92 -12.48 2.52
N THR A 299 -7.05 -13.49 2.51
CA THR A 299 -6.28 -13.94 3.69
C THR A 299 -4.81 -14.14 3.36
N SER A 300 -3.94 -14.01 4.36
CA SER A 300 -2.49 -14.12 4.21
C SER A 300 -2.03 -15.57 4.27
N VAL A 301 -1.13 -15.94 3.37
CA VAL A 301 -0.55 -17.29 3.28
C VAL A 301 0.43 -17.53 4.43
N LEU A 302 0.04 -18.31 5.43
CA LEU A 302 0.93 -18.68 6.54
C LEU A 302 2.08 -19.56 6.05
N LEU A 303 3.32 -19.19 6.40
CA LEU A 303 4.53 -19.87 5.92
C LEU A 303 5.05 -20.92 6.92
N PRO A 304 5.37 -22.16 6.48
CA PRO A 304 6.11 -23.13 7.28
C PRO A 304 7.49 -22.61 7.70
N LYS A 305 7.99 -23.12 8.84
CA LYS A 305 9.33 -22.77 9.34
C LYS A 305 10.41 -23.10 8.30
N GLY A 306 11.26 -22.11 7.99
CA GLY A 306 12.34 -22.24 7.00
C GLY A 306 11.99 -21.71 5.60
N VAL A 307 10.72 -21.48 5.28
CA VAL A 307 10.31 -20.77 4.05
C VAL A 307 10.57 -19.27 4.21
N THR A 308 11.12 -18.62 3.18
CA THR A 308 11.50 -17.20 3.21
C THR A 308 10.41 -16.27 2.68
N SER A 309 9.60 -16.71 1.70
CA SER A 309 8.51 -15.93 1.12
C SER A 309 7.52 -16.79 0.31
N SER A 310 6.35 -16.23 0.01
CA SER A 310 5.35 -16.75 -0.95
C SER A 310 4.94 -15.69 -1.97
N LYS A 311 4.55 -16.14 -3.16
CA LYS A 311 4.00 -15.34 -4.26
C LYS A 311 2.73 -16.02 -4.83
N PRO A 312 1.56 -15.37 -4.79
CA PRO A 312 1.24 -14.21 -3.96
C PRO A 312 1.37 -14.52 -2.45
N ASN A 313 1.46 -13.48 -1.64
CA ASN A 313 1.47 -13.57 -0.17
C ASN A 313 0.05 -13.60 0.44
N GLN A 314 -0.98 -13.31 -0.37
CA GLN A 314 -2.39 -13.39 0.00
C GLN A 314 -3.16 -14.21 -1.04
N VAL A 315 -4.22 -14.88 -0.60
CA VAL A 315 -5.14 -15.65 -1.44
C VAL A 315 -6.58 -15.27 -1.12
N LYS A 316 -7.43 -15.29 -2.14
CA LYS A 316 -8.86 -15.01 -2.05
C LYS A 316 -9.62 -16.29 -1.72
N VAL A 317 -10.36 -16.29 -0.61
CA VAL A 317 -11.22 -17.40 -0.19
C VAL A 317 -12.66 -17.04 -0.50
N SER A 318 -13.39 -17.91 -1.19
CA SER A 318 -14.83 -17.78 -1.40
C SER A 318 -15.56 -18.98 -0.80
N VAL A 319 -16.55 -18.70 0.05
CA VAL A 319 -17.37 -19.69 0.75
C VAL A 319 -18.81 -19.55 0.29
N GLY A 320 -19.33 -20.57 -0.38
CA GLY A 320 -20.74 -20.67 -0.74
C GLY A 320 -21.55 -21.29 0.39
N VAL A 321 -22.65 -20.64 0.79
CA VAL A 321 -23.57 -21.08 1.84
C VAL A 321 -25.01 -21.04 1.33
N GLN A 322 -25.77 -22.11 1.56
CA GLN A 322 -27.20 -22.19 1.23
C GLN A 322 -28.05 -22.57 2.45
N LYS A 323 -29.32 -22.17 2.44
CA LYS A 323 -30.32 -22.58 3.44
C LYS A 323 -30.83 -23.99 3.11
N VAL A 324 -30.72 -24.91 4.06
CA VAL A 324 -31.27 -26.27 3.98
C VAL A 324 -32.71 -26.23 4.46
N LYS A 325 -33.66 -26.70 3.63
CA LYS A 325 -35.04 -26.90 4.06
C LYS A 325 -35.10 -28.09 5.01
N GLN A 326 -35.14 -27.81 6.31
CA GLN A 326 -35.26 -28.85 7.33
C GLN A 326 -36.64 -29.54 7.21
N THR A 327 -36.65 -30.79 6.75
CA THR A 327 -37.85 -31.61 6.70
C THR A 327 -38.07 -32.34 8.02
N LYS A 328 -39.25 -32.19 8.63
CA LYS A 328 -39.62 -32.83 9.89
C LYS A 328 -40.82 -33.75 9.66
N THR A 329 -40.85 -34.88 10.36
CA THR A 329 -42.02 -35.76 10.46
C THR A 329 -42.56 -35.71 11.88
N ARG A 330 -43.89 -35.66 12.03
CA ARG A 330 -44.57 -35.57 13.33
C ARG A 330 -45.86 -36.38 13.29
N THR A 331 -46.08 -37.24 14.28
CA THR A 331 -47.41 -37.80 14.53
C THR A 331 -48.30 -36.71 15.16
N ILE A 332 -49.50 -36.52 14.62
CA ILE A 332 -50.58 -35.77 15.25
C ILE A 332 -51.69 -36.76 15.62
N GLU A 333 -52.02 -36.80 16.90
CA GLU A 333 -53.00 -37.72 17.47
C GLU A 333 -54.35 -37.04 17.70
N GLY A 334 -55.40 -37.85 17.82
CA GLY A 334 -56.73 -37.36 18.20
C GLY A 334 -57.52 -36.67 17.08
N VAL A 335 -57.15 -36.86 15.82
CA VAL A 335 -57.87 -36.31 14.65
C VAL A 335 -59.22 -37.02 14.53
N SER A 336 -60.31 -36.30 14.77
CA SER A 336 -61.67 -36.85 14.79
C SER A 336 -62.19 -37.20 13.39
N ILE A 337 -62.74 -38.40 13.24
CA ILE A 337 -63.36 -38.87 11.98
C ILE A 337 -64.76 -38.25 11.81
N GLN A 338 -64.94 -37.47 10.76
CA GLN A 338 -66.24 -36.99 10.32
C GLN A 338 -66.95 -38.01 9.41
N LYS A 339 -68.26 -38.16 9.58
CA LYS A 339 -69.11 -39.08 8.80
C LYS A 339 -69.87 -38.29 7.74
N ASN A 340 -69.50 -38.43 6.47
CA ASN A 340 -70.21 -37.79 5.37
C ASN A 340 -71.21 -38.76 4.70
N GLY A 341 -72.27 -38.24 4.07
CA GLY A 341 -73.18 -39.04 3.25
C GLY A 341 -74.18 -39.94 3.99
N VAL A 342 -74.41 -39.74 5.30
CA VAL A 342 -75.39 -40.53 6.07
C VAL A 342 -76.82 -40.14 5.67
N SER A 343 -77.57 -41.08 5.08
CA SER A 343 -78.98 -40.87 4.70
C SER A 343 -79.90 -40.78 5.92
N LYS A 344 -81.02 -40.05 5.79
CA LYS A 344 -81.95 -39.75 6.89
C LYS A 344 -82.54 -41.00 7.56
N ASP A 345 -82.73 -42.06 6.77
CA ASP A 345 -83.40 -43.32 7.13
C ASP A 345 -82.47 -44.38 7.76
N VAL A 346 -81.20 -44.05 8.00
CA VAL A 346 -80.22 -44.94 8.64
C VAL A 346 -79.52 -44.28 9.82
N THR A 347 -78.92 -45.09 10.69
CA THR A 347 -77.94 -44.68 11.69
C THR A 347 -76.63 -45.41 11.45
N ALA A 348 -75.51 -44.68 11.53
CA ALA A 348 -74.17 -45.19 11.27
C ALA A 348 -73.32 -45.19 12.55
N GLN A 349 -73.21 -46.35 13.20
CA GLN A 349 -72.37 -46.54 14.37
C GLN A 349 -70.93 -46.85 13.93
N LEU A 350 -69.96 -46.15 14.53
CA LEU A 350 -68.54 -46.41 14.31
C LEU A 350 -68.09 -47.45 15.35
N LEU A 351 -67.50 -48.56 14.90
CA LEU A 351 -67.02 -49.65 15.75
C LEU A 351 -65.50 -49.63 15.93
N SER A 352 -64.75 -49.10 14.96
CA SER A 352 -63.31 -48.92 15.04
C SER A 352 -62.87 -47.73 14.19
N PRO A 353 -62.07 -46.78 14.71
CA PRO A 353 -61.64 -46.67 16.11
C PRO A 353 -62.80 -46.32 17.06
N GLN A 354 -62.80 -46.86 18.29
CA GLN A 354 -63.93 -46.74 19.22
C GLN A 354 -64.14 -45.33 19.79
N ASP A 355 -63.07 -44.56 19.93
CA ASP A 355 -63.10 -43.16 20.39
C ASP A 355 -63.40 -42.15 19.26
N GLY A 356 -63.54 -42.65 18.02
CA GLY A 356 -63.78 -41.86 16.83
C GLY A 356 -62.59 -41.06 16.31
N LYS A 357 -61.37 -41.35 16.75
CA LYS A 357 -60.18 -40.57 16.40
C LYS A 357 -59.09 -41.43 15.78
N ILE A 358 -58.25 -40.83 14.94
CA ILE A 358 -57.04 -41.44 14.41
C ILE A 358 -55.81 -40.59 14.70
N SER A 359 -54.65 -41.24 14.62
CA SER A 359 -53.36 -40.57 14.50
C SER A 359 -52.92 -40.56 13.05
N VAL A 360 -52.35 -39.43 12.62
CA VAL A 360 -51.78 -39.21 11.28
C VAL A 360 -50.31 -38.83 11.42
N ASP A 361 -49.47 -39.27 10.50
CA ASP A 361 -48.10 -38.77 10.37
C ASP A 361 -48.07 -37.67 9.30
N ILE A 362 -47.63 -36.48 9.69
CA ILE A 362 -47.40 -35.37 8.78
C ILE A 362 -45.90 -35.20 8.51
N SER A 363 -45.53 -34.86 7.27
CA SER A 363 -44.14 -34.54 6.91
C SER A 363 -44.06 -33.36 5.96
N GLY A 364 -43.03 -32.52 6.15
CA GLY A 364 -42.84 -31.28 5.39
C GLY A 364 -41.82 -30.36 6.07
N GLU A 365 -41.81 -29.08 5.74
CA GLU A 365 -40.88 -28.12 6.36
C GLU A 365 -41.16 -27.97 7.86
N ALA A 366 -40.11 -28.08 8.69
CA ALA A 366 -40.22 -28.05 10.15
C ALA A 366 -40.97 -26.81 10.68
N SER A 367 -40.71 -25.65 10.06
CA SER A 367 -41.32 -24.35 10.38
C SER A 367 -42.85 -24.32 10.22
N ILE A 368 -43.40 -25.27 9.45
CA ILE A 368 -44.82 -25.49 9.18
C ILE A 368 -45.32 -26.65 10.08
N VAL A 369 -44.65 -27.80 10.03
CA VAL A 369 -45.02 -29.04 10.75
C VAL A 369 -45.16 -28.84 12.28
N ASP A 370 -44.35 -27.96 12.87
CA ASP A 370 -44.45 -27.70 14.31
C ASP A 370 -45.67 -26.83 14.71
N LYS A 371 -46.23 -26.06 13.76
CA LYS A 371 -47.40 -25.19 13.97
C LYS A 371 -48.74 -25.89 13.69
N ILE A 372 -48.73 -27.04 13.02
CA ILE A 372 -49.95 -27.75 12.66
C ILE A 372 -50.55 -28.45 13.88
N THR A 373 -51.87 -28.33 14.01
CA THR A 373 -52.68 -28.91 15.09
C THR A 373 -53.72 -29.88 14.54
N ALA A 374 -54.23 -30.79 15.37
CA ALA A 374 -55.26 -31.75 14.96
C ALA A 374 -56.55 -31.08 14.42
N ALA A 375 -56.87 -29.85 14.84
CA ALA A 375 -58.01 -29.09 14.36
C ALA A 375 -57.89 -28.63 12.90
N GLN A 376 -56.68 -28.64 12.33
CA GLN A 376 -56.41 -28.27 10.93
C GLN A 376 -56.36 -29.47 9.99
N ILE A 377 -56.63 -30.68 10.50
CA ILE A 377 -56.63 -31.93 9.73
C ILE A 377 -58.03 -32.51 9.76
N THR A 378 -58.62 -32.73 8.57
CA THR A 378 -59.94 -33.33 8.42
C THR A 378 -59.79 -34.80 8.04
N ALA A 379 -60.17 -35.71 8.93
CA ALA A 379 -60.38 -37.12 8.61
C ALA A 379 -61.87 -37.34 8.27
N VAL A 380 -62.17 -37.94 7.12
CA VAL A 380 -63.53 -38.13 6.62
C VAL A 380 -63.72 -39.57 6.14
N ILE A 381 -64.86 -40.16 6.51
CA ILE A 381 -65.37 -41.38 5.88
C ILE A 381 -66.63 -41.06 5.09
N ASN A 382 -66.68 -41.49 3.82
CA ASN A 382 -67.87 -41.34 2.99
C ASN A 382 -68.76 -42.58 3.13
N LEU A 383 -69.99 -42.38 3.59
CA LEU A 383 -71.00 -43.42 3.81
C LEU A 383 -72.15 -43.35 2.79
N GLN A 384 -72.06 -42.45 1.80
CA GLN A 384 -73.00 -42.37 0.70
C GLN A 384 -73.06 -43.71 -0.07
N ASN A 385 -74.27 -44.20 -0.32
CA ASN A 385 -74.55 -45.48 -1.00
C ASN A 385 -73.98 -46.74 -0.34
N VAL A 386 -73.46 -46.67 0.91
CA VAL A 386 -73.00 -47.86 1.64
C VAL A 386 -74.19 -48.68 2.13
N SER A 387 -74.24 -49.96 1.74
CA SER A 387 -75.29 -50.90 2.12
C SER A 387 -75.37 -51.13 3.64
N PRO A 388 -76.56 -51.38 4.22
CA PRO A 388 -76.70 -51.80 5.62
C PRO A 388 -75.83 -53.01 6.01
N GLY A 389 -75.52 -53.11 7.31
CA GLY A 389 -74.61 -54.09 7.89
C GLY A 389 -73.24 -53.49 8.24
N THR A 390 -72.31 -54.35 8.65
CA THR A 390 -70.94 -53.97 9.04
C THR A 390 -70.02 -53.93 7.82
N LYS A 391 -69.34 -52.81 7.60
CA LYS A 391 -68.37 -52.59 6.49
C LYS A 391 -67.12 -51.87 6.98
N ASP A 392 -66.00 -52.16 6.33
CA ASP A 392 -64.77 -51.38 6.45
C ASP A 392 -64.77 -50.31 5.34
N VAL A 393 -64.63 -49.04 5.73
CA VAL A 393 -64.73 -47.86 4.85
C VAL A 393 -63.40 -47.10 4.89
N SER A 394 -62.85 -46.72 3.73
CA SER A 394 -61.57 -46.00 3.69
C SER A 394 -61.68 -44.62 4.34
N ILE A 395 -60.67 -44.26 5.15
CA ILE A 395 -60.55 -42.92 5.75
C ILE A 395 -59.74 -42.05 4.81
N GLN A 396 -60.34 -40.96 4.32
CA GLN A 396 -59.66 -39.93 3.57
C GLN A 396 -59.20 -38.84 4.54
N VAL A 397 -57.94 -38.39 4.42
CA VAL A 397 -57.40 -37.30 5.22
C VAL A 397 -56.98 -36.13 4.34
N SER A 398 -57.22 -34.91 4.84
CA SER A 398 -56.80 -33.66 4.20
C SER A 398 -56.40 -32.64 5.28
N GLY A 399 -55.72 -31.57 4.89
CA GLY A 399 -55.17 -30.57 5.81
C GLY A 399 -54.51 -29.41 5.05
N PRO A 400 -53.66 -28.61 5.71
CA PRO A 400 -52.99 -27.47 5.07
C PRO A 400 -52.04 -27.91 3.95
N GLY A 401 -51.83 -27.03 2.97
CA GLY A 401 -50.91 -27.28 1.86
C GLY A 401 -49.43 -27.33 2.26
N ASN A 402 -48.59 -27.79 1.34
CA ASN A 402 -47.12 -27.92 1.48
C ASN A 402 -46.65 -28.95 2.54
N ILE A 403 -47.51 -29.89 2.94
CA ILE A 403 -47.15 -31.09 3.71
C ILE A 403 -47.72 -32.35 3.06
N SER A 404 -47.11 -33.50 3.36
CA SER A 404 -47.69 -34.83 3.14
C SER A 404 -48.38 -35.31 4.43
N ILE A 405 -49.47 -36.06 4.30
CA ILE A 405 -50.26 -36.61 5.41
C ILE A 405 -50.52 -38.10 5.12
N GLU A 406 -50.08 -39.00 5.99
CA GLU A 406 -50.44 -40.42 5.94
C GLU A 406 -51.21 -40.83 7.21
N PRO A 407 -52.40 -41.44 7.11
CA PRO A 407 -53.13 -41.90 8.28
C PRO A 407 -52.61 -43.27 8.74
N LYS A 408 -52.31 -43.41 10.03
CA LYS A 408 -51.85 -44.70 10.61
C LYS A 408 -52.92 -45.80 10.52
N GLN A 409 -54.19 -45.42 10.40
CA GLN A 409 -55.31 -46.31 10.14
C GLN A 409 -56.00 -45.90 8.82
N LYS A 410 -55.98 -46.78 7.81
CA LYS A 410 -56.45 -46.49 6.44
C LYS A 410 -57.93 -46.79 6.21
N SER A 411 -58.59 -47.45 7.15
CA SER A 411 -60.02 -47.79 7.11
C SER A 411 -60.68 -47.80 8.49
N ALA A 412 -61.93 -47.35 8.56
CA ALA A 412 -62.80 -47.38 9.73
C ALA A 412 -63.87 -48.46 9.61
N LYS A 413 -64.17 -49.17 10.70
CA LYS A 413 -65.25 -50.17 10.73
C LYS A 413 -66.56 -49.52 11.15
N VAL A 414 -67.57 -49.55 10.29
CA VAL A 414 -68.87 -48.90 10.50
C VAL A 414 -69.99 -49.93 10.36
N THR A 415 -70.97 -49.87 11.26
CA THR A 415 -72.24 -50.59 11.13
C THR A 415 -73.34 -49.60 10.77
N ILE A 416 -74.02 -49.87 9.66
CA ILE A 416 -75.17 -49.08 9.21
C ILE A 416 -76.44 -49.90 9.45
N VAL A 417 -77.35 -49.40 10.28
CA VAL A 417 -78.69 -49.98 10.48
C VAL A 417 -79.76 -49.02 9.96
N LYS A 418 -80.91 -49.55 9.55
CA LYS A 418 -82.07 -48.71 9.22
C LYS A 418 -82.66 -48.15 10.51
N LYS A 419 -83.21 -46.94 10.46
CA LYS A 419 -84.10 -46.45 11.52
C LYS A 419 -85.43 -47.17 11.41
N GLU A 420 -85.83 -47.83 12.48
CA GLU A 420 -87.23 -48.17 12.70
C GLU A 420 -88.00 -46.87 13.01
N LYS A 421 -89.25 -46.80 12.56
CA LYS A 421 -90.14 -45.70 12.92
C LYS A 421 -90.71 -46.01 14.31
N PRO A 422 -90.87 -45.02 15.21
CA PRO A 422 -91.73 -45.20 16.37
C PRO A 422 -93.17 -45.42 15.88
N ASP A 423 -93.79 -46.52 16.30
CA ASP A 423 -95.20 -46.77 16.03
C ASP A 423 -96.10 -45.80 16.84
N GLN A 424 -97.33 -45.62 16.35
CA GLN A 424 -98.34 -44.77 17.02
C GLN A 424 -99.20 -45.61 17.97
N GLU A 425 -99.24 -45.24 19.25
CA GLU A 425 -100.35 -45.58 20.15
C GLU A 425 -100.94 -44.32 20.80
N VAL A 426 -102.16 -44.45 21.34
CA VAL A 426 -103.15 -43.36 21.34
C VAL A 426 -103.84 -43.17 22.70
N GLN A 427 -104.03 -41.90 23.07
CA GLN A 427 -104.93 -41.36 24.12
C GLN A 427 -104.68 -41.70 25.60
N GLY A 428 -104.49 -40.63 26.38
CA GLY A 428 -104.82 -40.51 27.81
C GLY A 428 -105.16 -39.05 28.10
N ASN A 429 -106.32 -38.77 28.71
CA ASN A 429 -106.86 -37.40 28.88
C ASN A 429 -106.63 -36.87 30.30
N GLY A 430 -106.44 -35.55 30.50
CA GLY A 430 -106.17 -35.00 31.84
C GLY A 430 -105.88 -33.49 31.95
N GLU A 431 -106.91 -32.67 31.73
CA GLU A 431 -107.20 -31.36 32.36
C GLU A 431 -106.20 -30.17 32.37
N GLN A 432 -106.79 -28.98 32.20
CA GLN A 432 -106.20 -27.62 32.27
C GLN A 432 -106.76 -26.92 33.52
N PRO A 433 -105.95 -26.12 34.25
CA PRO A 433 -106.21 -24.67 34.33
C PRO A 433 -105.10 -23.85 33.63
N ASP A 434 -105.33 -22.73 32.94
CA ASP A 434 -106.00 -21.47 33.36
C ASP A 434 -105.35 -20.82 34.58
N SER A 435 -105.03 -19.51 34.62
CA SER A 435 -105.13 -18.37 33.67
C SER A 435 -104.23 -17.26 34.31
N ASN A 436 -103.74 -16.14 33.77
CA ASN A 436 -103.87 -15.31 32.56
C ASN A 436 -103.06 -13.98 32.84
N ASN A 437 -102.99 -13.05 31.90
CA ASN A 437 -102.74 -11.59 32.02
C ASN A 437 -101.30 -10.99 32.22
N ASN A 438 -100.85 -10.34 31.11
CA ASN A 438 -100.47 -8.92 30.99
C ASN A 438 -99.10 -8.40 31.48
N GLN A 439 -98.25 -7.77 30.64
CA GLN A 439 -98.35 -6.50 29.84
C GLN A 439 -98.04 -5.24 30.67
N ASP A 440 -97.37 -4.19 30.17
CA ASP A 440 -96.70 -3.90 28.86
C ASP A 440 -95.35 -3.17 29.12
N ASN A 441 -94.32 -3.06 28.27
CA ASN A 441 -94.09 -3.14 26.80
C ASN A 441 -94.39 -1.87 25.95
N GLN A 442 -93.31 -1.22 25.49
CA GLN A 442 -93.18 -0.40 24.27
C GLN A 442 -91.77 -0.72 23.70
N THR A 443 -91.49 -1.10 22.43
CA THR A 443 -92.08 -0.87 21.08
C THR A 443 -91.79 0.54 20.52
N GLU A 444 -91.47 0.78 19.23
CA GLU A 444 -91.16 -0.07 18.03
C GLU A 444 -89.62 -0.41 17.92
N LYS A 445 -88.97 -0.98 16.87
CA LYS A 445 -89.23 -1.31 15.43
C LYS A 445 -89.30 -0.11 14.43
N PRO A 446 -89.48 -0.28 13.10
CA PRO A 446 -89.21 -1.42 12.19
C PRO A 446 -88.09 -1.07 11.16
N LYS A 447 -87.75 -1.78 10.05
CA LYS A 447 -88.38 -2.91 9.31
C LYS A 447 -87.37 -3.68 8.41
N ASP A 448 -87.63 -4.97 8.22
CA ASP A 448 -87.13 -5.90 7.18
C ASP A 448 -87.58 -5.51 5.73
N PRO A 449 -87.14 -6.16 4.60
CA PRO A 449 -86.67 -7.57 4.50
C PRO A 449 -85.57 -7.97 3.47
N GLU A 450 -85.14 -9.24 3.58
CA GLU A 450 -84.81 -10.28 2.54
C GLU A 450 -84.19 -9.87 1.18
N THR A 451 -83.23 -10.60 0.58
CA THR A 451 -83.30 -12.03 0.18
C THR A 451 -81.91 -12.65 -0.17
N ASN A 452 -81.87 -13.97 -0.42
CA ASN A 452 -80.74 -14.83 -0.89
C ASN A 452 -80.58 -14.75 -2.47
N PRO A 453 -79.70 -15.50 -3.22
CA PRO A 453 -78.83 -16.63 -2.85
C PRO A 453 -77.44 -16.80 -3.58
N GLU A 454 -76.70 -17.83 -3.14
CA GLU A 454 -75.88 -18.83 -3.89
C GLU A 454 -75.00 -18.53 -5.15
N LYS A 455 -73.74 -19.01 -5.07
CA LYS A 455 -73.04 -20.00 -5.95
C LYS A 455 -72.11 -19.67 -7.16
N ASP A 456 -71.05 -20.51 -7.18
CA ASP A 456 -70.41 -21.29 -8.28
C ASP A 456 -69.82 -20.67 -9.58
N GLN A 457 -68.50 -20.84 -9.69
CA GLN A 457 -67.74 -21.54 -10.76
C GLN A 457 -67.51 -20.95 -12.19
N GLU A 458 -66.50 -21.53 -12.84
CA GLU A 458 -66.19 -21.58 -14.30
C GLU A 458 -65.76 -20.28 -15.03
N LYS A 459 -64.90 -20.29 -16.07
CA LYS A 459 -63.82 -21.22 -16.55
C LYS A 459 -62.97 -20.55 -17.66
N GLU A 460 -61.86 -21.21 -18.06
CA GLU A 460 -61.21 -21.26 -19.40
C GLU A 460 -61.10 -19.97 -20.28
N LYS A 461 -59.93 -19.63 -20.83
CA LYS A 461 -59.39 -20.30 -22.04
C LYS A 461 -57.89 -20.02 -22.34
N ASP A 462 -57.13 -21.11 -22.48
CA ASP A 462 -56.46 -21.60 -23.72
C ASP A 462 -55.73 -20.63 -24.70
N LYS A 463 -54.44 -20.96 -24.96
CA LYS A 463 -53.58 -20.69 -26.16
C LYS A 463 -53.21 -19.24 -26.57
N ASP A 464 -52.09 -18.91 -27.21
CA ASP A 464 -50.81 -19.51 -27.67
C ASP A 464 -50.18 -18.45 -28.63
N LYS A 465 -48.87 -18.56 -28.94
CA LYS A 465 -48.09 -17.89 -30.02
C LYS A 465 -47.62 -16.43 -29.93
N ASP A 466 -46.28 -16.32 -29.95
CA ASP A 466 -45.39 -15.47 -30.76
C ASP A 466 -45.96 -14.33 -31.64
N LYS A 467 -45.27 -13.18 -31.60
CA LYS A 467 -44.65 -12.59 -32.80
C LYS A 467 -43.58 -11.53 -32.51
N ASP A 468 -42.53 -11.51 -33.33
CA ASP A 468 -41.49 -10.48 -33.35
C ASP A 468 -41.97 -9.12 -33.90
N LYS A 469 -41.28 -8.05 -33.46
CA LYS A 469 -40.72 -6.90 -34.24
C LYS A 469 -40.54 -5.67 -33.31
N GLU A 470 -39.63 -4.71 -33.51
CA GLU A 470 -38.36 -4.58 -34.27
C GLU A 470 -37.80 -3.16 -33.99
N LEU A 471 -36.51 -2.89 -34.29
CA LEU A 471 -35.80 -1.60 -34.14
C LEU A 471 -35.63 -1.12 -32.67
N SER A 472 -34.63 -0.31 -32.25
CA SER A 472 -33.30 0.12 -32.77
C SER A 472 -32.60 0.91 -31.62
N GLN A 473 -31.32 1.28 -31.61
CA GLN A 473 -30.22 1.16 -32.59
C GLN A 473 -28.87 1.18 -31.82
N GLU A 474 -27.86 0.53 -32.38
CA GLU A 474 -26.43 0.76 -32.08
C GLU A 474 -25.92 1.96 -32.94
N PRO A 475 -24.71 2.55 -32.74
CA PRO A 475 -23.46 1.81 -32.96
C PRO A 475 -22.27 2.16 -32.02
N THR A 476 -21.25 1.32 -32.18
CA THR A 476 -19.90 1.39 -31.62
C THR A 476 -18.99 2.45 -32.28
N VAL A 477 -17.80 2.66 -31.70
CA VAL A 477 -16.61 3.21 -32.38
C VAL A 477 -15.46 2.22 -32.16
N ASP A 478 -14.67 1.99 -33.20
CA ASP A 478 -13.60 0.99 -33.23
C ASP A 478 -12.35 1.53 -33.95
N ASN A 479 -11.23 0.82 -33.77
CA ASN A 479 -9.95 0.93 -34.48
C ASN A 479 -9.14 2.23 -34.32
N GLN A 480 -7.93 2.07 -33.76
CA GLN A 480 -6.76 1.99 -34.64
C GLN A 480 -5.65 1.10 -34.03
N LYS A 481 -5.03 0.28 -34.86
CA LYS A 481 -3.89 -0.57 -34.50
C LYS A 481 -2.97 -0.71 -35.72
N GLU A 482 -1.87 0.03 -35.72
CA GLU A 482 -0.92 0.02 -36.83
C GLU A 482 -0.08 -1.27 -36.88
N GLN A 483 0.43 -1.57 -38.07
CA GLN A 483 1.14 -2.79 -38.39
C GLN A 483 2.30 -2.48 -39.34
N GLU A 484 3.52 -2.36 -38.80
CA GLU A 484 4.74 -2.26 -39.62
C GLU A 484 5.29 -3.64 -40.02
N LYS A 485 6.03 -3.68 -41.13
CA LYS A 485 6.66 -4.87 -41.71
C LYS A 485 8.16 -4.67 -41.84
N GLY A 486 8.94 -5.66 -41.40
CA GLY A 486 10.38 -5.74 -41.68
C GLY A 486 11.13 -6.46 -40.55
N ALA A 487 12.07 -7.35 -40.81
CA ALA A 487 12.44 -7.98 -42.08
C ALA A 487 12.94 -9.41 -41.83
N ASN A 488 12.88 -10.25 -42.86
CA ASN A 488 13.36 -11.63 -42.80
C ASN A 488 14.76 -11.73 -43.42
N HIS A 489 15.71 -12.40 -42.77
CA HIS A 489 16.97 -12.86 -43.39
C HIS A 489 17.53 -14.07 -42.66
N ASN A 490 17.92 -15.10 -43.42
CA ASN A 490 18.79 -16.17 -42.94
C ASN A 490 20.26 -15.72 -43.05
N GLY A 491 21.10 -16.21 -42.14
CA GLY A 491 22.55 -16.00 -42.10
C GLY A 491 23.16 -16.76 -40.95
#